data_AF-A0A929GDV3-F1
#
_entry.id   AF-A0A929GDV3-F1
#
_cell.length_a   1.000
_cell.length_b   1.000
_cell.length_c   1.000
_cell.angle_alpha   90.00
_cell.angle_beta   90.00
_cell.angle_gamma   90.00
#
_symmetry.space_group_name_H-M   'P 1'
#
loop_
_entity.id
_entity.type
_entity.pdbx_description
1 polymer ?
#
loop_
_entity_poly.entity_id
_entity_poly.type
_entity_poly.pdbx_seq_one_letter_code
_entity_poly.pdbx_strand_id
1 'polypeptide(L)'
;PWRSPASPVEVLWYRGMIGRAFADTPKGPQEFAYIPTDLLQMLSESLPDYSASSLSPLKQDPKHVYMATSAAVDDATTLLAAMRRTPFPSFELSRKPGPTLERFLLIPSLHNLLLTILQEILIIEGPPWTPNPERTRAFIDASRSHAIRDLLLAWKNSVTWNDLAVLPHIVCNTDAWPNDARLSRQGVLDLLQPLKPGLWWDLNDFVEKIRQTDPAFQRPGGDFDSWYLQNQSGIFLHGIENWNMVDGALIRSVITGPLHWLGAVDLGQDSQSASITSFRLTSVSALLYDPKAPVHVEEPDKAIVIHSDGRIIVPRGVNGAVRYQIARFSHWVSVENEKYEYRLTPSTLQRAREQGLSHQHIRTVLEKTCESPLPRPVDLALTRWAERGTEANIKQYWILRAQSPDVLEMLRSKKSTNRYLKEILSPTTAIVQHSNWPKLQAAAARLGFLIDPPGSNE
;
A
#
# COMPACT_ATOMS: atom_id res chain seq x y z
N PRO A 1 -11.57 -15.10 -47.69
CA PRO A 1 -12.13 -14.74 -46.36
C PRO A 1 -13.58 -15.21 -46.16
N TRP A 2 -14.55 -14.72 -46.96
CA TRP A 2 -15.99 -15.00 -46.73
C TRP A 2 -16.45 -16.47 -46.88
N ARG A 3 -15.67 -17.32 -47.57
CA ARG A 3 -15.96 -18.77 -47.74
C ARG A 3 -15.43 -19.65 -46.60
N SER A 4 -14.55 -19.10 -45.75
CA SER A 4 -13.97 -19.78 -44.58
C SER A 4 -13.76 -18.76 -43.45
N PRO A 5 -14.85 -18.20 -42.89
CA PRO A 5 -14.77 -17.23 -41.80
C PRO A 5 -14.18 -17.87 -40.54
N ALA A 6 -13.38 -17.10 -39.81
CA ALA A 6 -12.69 -17.51 -38.60
C ALA A 6 -13.59 -17.45 -37.35
N SER A 7 -14.72 -16.73 -37.41
CA SER A 7 -15.63 -16.57 -36.27
C SER A 7 -17.11 -16.41 -36.68
N PRO A 8 -18.07 -16.66 -35.77
CA PRO A 8 -19.48 -16.36 -36.00
C PRO A 8 -19.75 -14.89 -36.35
N VAL A 9 -18.99 -13.95 -35.79
CA VAL A 9 -19.10 -12.52 -36.12
C VAL A 9 -18.69 -12.25 -37.57
N GLU A 10 -17.62 -12.87 -38.04
CA GLU A 10 -17.23 -12.79 -39.46
C GLU A 10 -18.28 -13.42 -40.38
N VAL A 11 -18.93 -14.51 -39.97
CA VAL A 11 -20.06 -15.08 -40.72
C VAL A 11 -21.17 -14.05 -40.87
N LEU A 12 -21.56 -13.39 -39.77
CA LEU A 12 -22.62 -12.36 -39.80
C LEU A 12 -22.22 -11.17 -40.67
N TRP A 13 -20.99 -10.68 -40.53
CA TRP A 13 -20.45 -9.57 -41.31
C TRP A 13 -20.41 -9.90 -42.80
N TYR A 14 -19.79 -11.02 -43.19
CA TYR A 14 -19.65 -11.41 -44.59
C TYR A 14 -20.98 -11.78 -45.25
N ARG A 15 -21.99 -12.14 -44.46
CA ARG A 15 -23.38 -12.36 -44.94
C ARG A 15 -24.22 -11.09 -44.94
N GLY A 16 -23.65 -9.94 -44.57
CA GLY A 16 -24.36 -8.66 -44.53
C GLY A 16 -25.45 -8.60 -43.44
N MET A 17 -25.41 -9.51 -42.45
CA MET A 17 -26.37 -9.54 -41.35
C MET A 17 -26.07 -8.47 -40.29
N ILE A 18 -24.85 -7.98 -40.25
CA ILE A 18 -24.41 -6.85 -39.44
C ILE A 18 -23.59 -5.89 -40.29
N GLY A 19 -23.74 -4.60 -40.04
CA GLY A 19 -22.95 -3.49 -40.57
C GLY A 19 -21.96 -2.96 -39.53
N ARG A 20 -20.99 -2.15 -39.95
CA ARG A 20 -20.02 -1.44 -39.08
C ARG A 20 -20.25 0.06 -39.29
N ALA A 21 -20.27 0.80 -38.20
CA ALA A 21 -20.37 2.26 -38.21
C ALA A 21 -19.59 2.84 -37.03
N PHE A 22 -19.38 4.16 -37.04
CA PHE A 22 -18.69 4.88 -35.98
C PHE A 22 -19.65 5.83 -35.28
N ALA A 23 -19.65 5.82 -33.95
CA ALA A 23 -20.43 6.73 -33.12
C ALA A 23 -19.52 7.36 -32.08
N ASP A 24 -19.80 8.61 -31.76
CA ASP A 24 -19.16 9.28 -30.63
C ASP A 24 -19.71 8.71 -29.32
N THR A 25 -18.81 8.25 -28.45
CA THR A 25 -19.14 7.85 -27.08
C THR A 25 -18.34 8.69 -26.09
N PRO A 26 -18.64 8.64 -24.78
CA PRO A 26 -17.82 9.32 -23.76
C PRO A 26 -16.34 8.88 -23.76
N LYS A 27 -16.01 7.75 -24.40
CA LYS A 27 -14.64 7.23 -24.57
C LYS A 27 -13.99 7.65 -25.91
N GLY A 28 -14.64 8.53 -26.69
CA GLY A 28 -14.24 8.94 -28.04
C GLY A 28 -15.04 8.23 -29.14
N PRO A 29 -14.69 8.44 -30.43
CA PRO A 29 -15.33 7.73 -31.53
C PRO A 29 -15.03 6.23 -31.41
N GLN A 30 -16.08 5.42 -31.33
CA GLN A 30 -16.00 3.97 -31.24
C GLN A 30 -16.72 3.33 -32.42
N GLU A 31 -16.15 2.24 -32.88
CA GLU A 31 -16.79 1.40 -33.88
C GLU A 31 -17.86 0.53 -33.23
N PHE A 32 -19.03 0.47 -33.85
CA PHE A 32 -20.12 -0.40 -33.43
C PHE A 32 -20.60 -1.26 -34.59
N ALA A 33 -21.03 -2.48 -34.24
CA ALA A 33 -21.79 -3.31 -35.15
C ALA A 33 -23.28 -2.94 -35.03
N TYR A 34 -23.98 -2.81 -36.15
CA TYR A 34 -25.42 -2.60 -36.18
C TYR A 34 -26.10 -3.66 -37.03
N ILE A 35 -27.37 -3.95 -36.76
CA ILE A 35 -28.20 -4.77 -37.63
C ILE A 35 -28.89 -3.83 -38.62
N PRO A 36 -28.75 -4.00 -39.95
CA PRO A 36 -29.46 -3.21 -40.94
C PRO A 36 -30.97 -3.14 -40.64
N THR A 37 -31.56 -1.95 -40.78
CA THR A 37 -32.94 -1.69 -40.34
C THR A 37 -33.98 -2.61 -40.98
N ASP A 38 -33.77 -2.97 -42.25
CA ASP A 38 -34.57 -3.93 -43.01
C ASP A 38 -34.48 -5.34 -42.43
N LEU A 39 -33.29 -5.79 -42.02
CA LEU A 39 -33.11 -7.07 -41.35
C LEU A 39 -33.67 -7.06 -39.92
N LEU A 40 -33.52 -5.95 -39.20
CA LEU A 40 -34.05 -5.77 -37.85
C LEU A 40 -35.58 -5.92 -37.82
N GLN A 41 -36.28 -5.40 -38.84
CA GLN A 41 -37.73 -5.55 -39.00
C GLN A 41 -38.17 -6.99 -39.28
N MET A 42 -37.26 -7.84 -39.77
CA MET A 42 -37.53 -9.26 -40.04
C MET A 42 -37.23 -10.17 -38.84
N LEU A 43 -36.54 -9.65 -37.80
CA LEU A 43 -36.30 -10.39 -36.57
C LEU A 43 -37.58 -10.44 -35.73
N SER A 44 -38.05 -11.64 -35.39
CA SER A 44 -39.23 -11.83 -34.53
C SER A 44 -39.04 -11.20 -33.16
N GLU A 45 -40.07 -10.56 -32.60
CA GLU A 45 -40.06 -9.98 -31.25
C GLU A 45 -39.70 -11.00 -30.16
N SER A 46 -39.98 -12.29 -30.39
CA SER A 46 -39.56 -13.39 -29.54
C SER A 46 -38.16 -13.87 -29.92
N LEU A 47 -37.14 -13.04 -29.67
CA LEU A 47 -35.79 -13.57 -29.56
C LEU A 47 -35.75 -14.52 -28.36
N PRO A 48 -35.17 -15.73 -28.49
CA PRO A 48 -34.80 -16.52 -27.32
C PRO A 48 -34.02 -15.61 -26.37
N ASP A 49 -34.27 -15.72 -25.07
CA ASP A 49 -33.50 -14.98 -24.07
C ASP A 49 -32.06 -15.52 -24.08
N TYR A 50 -31.24 -14.94 -24.97
CA TYR A 50 -29.80 -15.12 -25.02
C TYR A 50 -29.13 -14.21 -23.99
N SER A 51 -29.77 -13.92 -22.85
CA SER A 51 -29.06 -13.42 -21.67
C SER A 51 -27.88 -14.36 -21.44
N ALA A 52 -26.70 -13.89 -21.85
CA ALA A 52 -25.50 -14.70 -21.89
C ALA A 52 -25.34 -15.30 -20.50
N SER A 53 -25.27 -16.64 -20.40
CA SER A 53 -25.01 -17.43 -19.18
C SER A 53 -24.77 -16.54 -17.97
N SER A 54 -25.83 -16.24 -17.21
CA SER A 54 -25.72 -15.38 -16.04
C SER A 54 -24.67 -16.00 -15.14
N LEU A 55 -23.61 -15.25 -14.82
CA LEU A 55 -22.64 -15.69 -13.84
C LEU A 55 -23.43 -16.17 -12.61
N SER A 56 -23.15 -17.39 -12.15
CA SER A 56 -23.87 -17.97 -11.03
C SER A 56 -23.00 -17.89 -9.78
N PRO A 57 -23.58 -17.57 -8.62
CA PRO A 57 -22.82 -17.57 -7.38
C PRO A 57 -22.35 -18.99 -7.06
N LEU A 58 -21.24 -19.09 -6.32
CA LEU A 58 -20.73 -20.36 -5.81
C LEU A 58 -21.78 -21.01 -4.91
N LYS A 59 -21.94 -22.33 -5.06
CA LYS A 59 -22.88 -23.12 -4.24
C LYS A 59 -22.37 -23.38 -2.82
N GLN A 60 -21.06 -23.23 -2.62
CA GLN A 60 -20.38 -23.46 -1.35
C GLN A 60 -19.39 -22.32 -1.12
N ASP A 61 -19.27 -21.92 0.14
CA ASP A 61 -18.29 -20.94 0.56
C ASP A 61 -16.85 -21.49 0.37
N PRO A 62 -15.88 -20.61 0.07
CA PRO A 62 -14.49 -21.00 -0.04
C PRO A 62 -13.94 -21.47 1.30
N LYS A 63 -12.97 -22.40 1.25
CA LYS A 63 -12.40 -23.02 2.46
C LYS A 63 -11.61 -22.05 3.33
N HIS A 64 -10.89 -21.13 2.70
CA HIS A 64 -10.20 -20.04 3.38
C HIS A 64 -10.80 -18.72 2.95
N VAL A 65 -11.12 -17.89 3.94
CA VAL A 65 -11.74 -16.58 3.72
C VAL A 65 -10.82 -15.49 4.30
N TYR A 66 -10.55 -14.48 3.49
CA TYR A 66 -9.84 -13.27 3.87
C TYR A 66 -10.83 -12.11 3.86
N MET A 67 -11.33 -11.76 5.04
CA MET A 67 -12.29 -10.68 5.18
C MET A 67 -11.60 -9.33 4.92
N ALA A 68 -12.24 -8.50 4.11
CA ALA A 68 -11.87 -7.11 3.95
C ALA A 68 -12.05 -6.39 5.31
N THR A 69 -11.16 -5.46 5.61
CA THR A 69 -11.26 -4.68 6.85
C THR A 69 -10.99 -3.21 6.59
N SER A 70 -11.26 -2.34 7.57
CA SER A 70 -10.90 -0.92 7.49
C SER A 70 -9.41 -0.61 7.76
N ALA A 71 -8.50 -1.57 7.53
CA ALA A 71 -7.07 -1.43 7.88
C ALA A 71 -6.38 -0.35 7.04
N ALA A 72 -6.91 -0.02 5.85
CA ALA A 72 -6.45 1.12 5.05
C ALA A 72 -6.53 2.45 5.80
N VAL A 73 -7.57 2.68 6.62
CA VAL A 73 -7.69 3.87 7.47
C VAL A 73 -6.55 3.90 8.50
N ASP A 74 -6.21 2.72 9.00
CA ASP A 74 -5.18 2.59 10.01
C ASP A 74 -3.78 2.87 9.42
N ASP A 75 -3.51 2.34 8.25
CA ASP A 75 -2.25 2.55 7.51
C ASP A 75 -2.13 3.98 7.00
N ALA A 76 -3.22 4.61 6.55
CA ALA A 76 -3.25 6.03 6.22
C ALA A 76 -2.82 6.89 7.42
N THR A 77 -3.38 6.63 8.60
CA THR A 77 -3.00 7.33 9.85
C THR A 77 -1.53 7.10 10.19
N THR A 78 -1.01 5.88 10.00
CA THR A 78 0.41 5.57 10.18
C THR A 78 1.27 6.40 9.23
N LEU A 79 0.98 6.41 7.92
CA LEU A 79 1.72 7.21 6.94
C LEU A 79 1.72 8.70 7.27
N LEU A 80 0.56 9.27 7.64
CA LEU A 80 0.43 10.66 8.03
C LEU A 80 1.26 11.00 9.29
N ALA A 81 1.26 10.10 10.29
CA ALA A 81 2.08 10.28 11.48
C ALA A 81 3.58 10.20 11.15
N ALA A 82 3.99 9.30 10.25
CA ALA A 82 5.37 9.19 9.80
C ALA A 82 5.86 10.45 9.06
N MET A 83 5.06 10.96 8.11
CA MET A 83 5.37 12.19 7.37
C MET A 83 5.43 13.42 8.28
N ARG A 84 4.58 13.47 9.32
CA ARG A 84 4.63 14.56 10.30
C ARG A 84 5.90 14.50 11.16
N ARG A 85 6.44 13.31 11.44
CA ARG A 85 7.69 13.12 12.19
C ARG A 85 8.91 13.52 11.36
N THR A 86 8.91 13.15 10.08
CA THR A 86 9.98 13.45 9.13
C THR A 86 9.36 13.68 7.75
N PRO A 87 9.49 14.87 7.14
CA PRO A 87 8.99 15.12 5.79
C PRO A 87 9.57 14.13 4.77
N PHE A 88 8.74 13.70 3.82
CA PHE A 88 9.20 12.76 2.80
C PHE A 88 9.68 13.51 1.55
N PRO A 89 10.90 13.24 1.05
CA PRO A 89 11.38 13.87 -0.18
C PRO A 89 10.72 13.27 -1.43
N SER A 90 10.20 12.04 -1.35
CA SER A 90 9.55 11.29 -2.42
C SER A 90 8.49 10.36 -1.82
N PHE A 91 7.54 9.89 -2.64
CA PHE A 91 6.56 8.86 -2.22
C PHE A 91 7.15 7.46 -2.08
N GLU A 92 8.34 7.20 -2.62
CA GLU A 92 9.00 5.92 -2.42
C GLU A 92 9.54 5.76 -1.00
N LEU A 93 8.98 4.79 -0.27
CA LEU A 93 9.38 4.45 1.09
C LEU A 93 10.69 3.64 1.15
N SER A 94 11.06 2.97 0.06
CA SER A 94 12.05 1.87 0.04
C SER A 94 13.49 2.31 -0.29
N ARG A 95 13.76 3.61 -0.54
CA ARG A 95 15.09 4.08 -1.00
C ARG A 95 16.14 4.35 0.10
N LYS A 96 15.80 4.24 1.40
CA LYS A 96 16.76 4.51 2.48
C LYS A 96 17.17 3.24 3.24
N PRO A 97 18.46 3.06 3.58
CA PRO A 97 18.90 1.97 4.44
C PRO A 97 18.34 2.16 5.87
N GLY A 98 17.50 1.22 6.31
CA GLY A 98 16.86 1.18 7.62
C GLY A 98 15.64 0.25 7.63
N PRO A 99 15.03 -0.03 8.80
CA PRO A 99 13.73 -0.71 8.82
C PRO A 99 12.72 0.13 8.02
N THR A 100 12.20 -0.43 6.93
CA THR A 100 11.26 0.26 6.04
C THR A 100 9.97 0.57 6.78
N LEU A 101 9.35 1.72 6.51
CA LEU A 101 8.09 2.14 7.12
C LEU A 101 6.98 1.09 6.97
N GLU A 102 7.06 0.30 5.90
CA GLU A 102 6.21 -0.84 5.57
C GLU A 102 6.03 -1.84 6.72
N ARG A 103 7.04 -2.04 7.57
CA ARG A 103 6.92 -2.96 8.73
C ARG A 103 5.92 -2.51 9.80
N PHE A 104 5.43 -1.27 9.70
CA PHE A 104 4.46 -0.67 10.62
C PHE A 104 3.08 -0.53 9.98
N LEU A 105 2.91 -1.04 8.76
CA LEU A 105 1.65 -1.09 8.04
C LEU A 105 1.02 -2.48 8.20
N LEU A 106 -0.30 -2.53 8.32
CA LEU A 106 -1.08 -3.76 8.34
C LEU A 106 -1.15 -4.38 6.93
N ILE A 107 -1.19 -3.54 5.90
CA ILE A 107 -1.20 -3.92 4.49
C ILE A 107 0.00 -3.23 3.81
N PRO A 108 1.21 -3.79 3.90
CA PRO A 108 2.40 -3.15 3.33
C PRO A 108 2.29 -2.82 1.85
N SER A 109 1.61 -3.65 1.05
CA SER A 109 1.42 -3.43 -0.40
C SER A 109 0.55 -2.22 -0.76
N LEU A 110 -0.22 -1.69 0.19
CA LEU A 110 -1.17 -0.61 -0.03
C LEU A 110 -0.51 0.79 -0.01
N HIS A 111 0.74 0.91 0.47
CA HIS A 111 1.33 2.21 0.78
C HIS A 111 1.38 3.20 -0.40
N ASN A 112 1.78 2.75 -1.60
CA ASN A 112 1.87 3.64 -2.76
C ASN A 112 0.49 4.16 -3.16
N LEU A 113 -0.53 3.29 -3.15
CA LEU A 113 -1.90 3.69 -3.44
C LEU A 113 -2.38 4.74 -2.43
N LEU A 114 -2.18 4.50 -1.13
CA LEU A 114 -2.55 5.46 -0.08
C LEU A 114 -1.87 6.81 -0.27
N LEU A 115 -0.57 6.81 -0.53
CA LEU A 115 0.17 8.04 -0.76
C LEU A 115 -0.37 8.84 -1.95
N THR A 116 -0.65 8.16 -3.07
CA THR A 116 -1.24 8.77 -4.26
C THR A 116 -2.63 9.35 -3.97
N ILE A 117 -3.53 8.58 -3.37
CA ILE A 117 -4.91 9.06 -3.15
C ILE A 117 -4.99 10.14 -2.07
N LEU A 118 -4.18 10.05 -1.01
CA LEU A 118 -4.08 11.07 0.04
C LEU A 118 -3.53 12.40 -0.51
N GLN A 119 -2.63 12.34 -1.50
CA GLN A 119 -2.18 13.52 -2.23
C GLN A 119 -3.30 14.10 -3.09
N GLU A 120 -4.02 13.28 -3.86
CA GLU A 120 -5.10 13.76 -4.73
C GLU A 120 -6.25 14.42 -3.96
N ILE A 121 -6.59 13.92 -2.77
CA ILE A 121 -7.57 14.56 -1.87
C ILE A 121 -6.97 15.65 -0.98
N LEU A 122 -5.73 16.06 -1.27
CA LEU A 122 -4.99 17.16 -0.64
C LEU A 122 -4.75 16.99 0.87
N ILE A 123 -4.82 15.77 1.41
CA ILE A 123 -4.38 15.50 2.79
C ILE A 123 -2.85 15.60 2.87
N ILE A 124 -2.14 15.28 1.80
CA ILE A 124 -0.68 15.44 1.67
C ILE A 124 -0.38 16.48 0.59
N GLU A 125 0.53 17.41 0.89
CA GLU A 125 0.97 18.51 0.01
C GLU A 125 2.50 18.55 -0.09
N GLY A 126 3.08 19.02 -1.20
CA GLY A 126 4.54 19.06 -1.38
C GLY A 126 4.98 19.27 -2.83
N PRO A 127 6.30 19.27 -3.12
CA PRO A 127 7.41 18.82 -2.25
C PRO A 127 8.00 19.89 -1.29
N PRO A 128 8.59 19.52 -0.12
CA PRO A 128 8.61 18.17 0.45
C PRO A 128 7.20 17.73 0.87
N TRP A 129 6.91 16.44 0.73
CA TRP A 129 5.59 15.89 1.01
C TRP A 129 5.32 15.90 2.52
N THR A 130 4.28 16.63 2.91
CA THR A 130 3.88 16.83 4.30
C THR A 130 2.35 16.81 4.45
N PRO A 131 1.82 16.38 5.61
CA PRO A 131 0.38 16.38 5.83
C PRO A 131 -0.16 17.81 6.04
N ASN A 132 -1.25 18.17 5.33
CA ASN A 132 -2.04 19.36 5.59
C ASN A 132 -2.71 19.24 6.97
N PRO A 133 -2.49 20.16 7.93
CA PRO A 133 -2.97 20.00 9.30
C PRO A 133 -4.50 19.92 9.43
N GLU A 134 -5.24 20.72 8.67
CA GLU A 134 -6.71 20.79 8.77
C GLU A 134 -7.36 19.54 8.17
N ARG A 135 -6.94 19.16 6.96
CA ARG A 135 -7.45 17.96 6.28
C ARG A 135 -7.03 16.67 6.99
N THR A 136 -5.80 16.63 7.51
CA THR A 136 -5.35 15.51 8.35
C THR A 136 -6.23 15.36 9.58
N ARG A 137 -6.53 16.47 10.28
CA ARG A 137 -7.43 16.44 11.44
C ARG A 137 -8.83 15.97 11.06
N ALA A 138 -9.41 16.52 10.00
CA ALA A 138 -10.73 16.12 9.53
C ALA A 138 -10.80 14.62 9.22
N PHE A 139 -9.77 14.06 8.59
CA PHE A 139 -9.68 12.64 8.27
C PHE A 139 -9.53 11.73 9.51
N ILE A 140 -8.63 12.07 10.45
CA ILE A 140 -8.38 11.23 11.63
C ILE A 140 -9.49 11.34 12.70
N ASP A 141 -10.22 12.45 12.74
CA ASP A 141 -11.36 12.67 13.64
C ASP A 141 -12.66 12.08 13.05
N ALA A 142 -12.70 11.79 11.76
CA ALA A 142 -13.85 11.16 11.12
C ALA A 142 -14.09 9.73 11.66
N SER A 143 -15.36 9.34 11.70
CA SER A 143 -15.74 7.93 11.92
C SER A 143 -15.05 7.02 10.90
N ARG A 144 -14.72 5.79 11.24
CA ARG A 144 -14.14 4.80 10.32
C ARG A 144 -14.94 4.65 9.03
N SER A 145 -16.28 4.71 9.14
CA SER A 145 -17.20 4.62 8.00
C SER A 145 -17.04 5.78 6.99
N HIS A 146 -16.75 6.99 7.48
CA HIS A 146 -16.46 8.15 6.62
C HIS A 146 -15.03 8.07 6.05
N ALA A 147 -14.04 7.72 6.86
CA ALA A 147 -12.67 7.60 6.39
C ALA A 147 -12.50 6.54 5.30
N ILE A 148 -13.14 5.37 5.43
CA ILE A 148 -13.09 4.33 4.38
C ILE A 148 -13.79 4.78 3.10
N ARG A 149 -14.88 5.54 3.23
CA ARG A 149 -15.61 6.13 2.10
C ARG A 149 -14.68 7.07 1.33
N ASP A 150 -14.02 7.98 2.03
CA ASP A 150 -13.12 8.95 1.41
C ASP A 150 -11.97 8.25 0.67
N LEU A 151 -11.35 7.23 1.27
CA LEU A 151 -10.28 6.47 0.61
C LEU A 151 -10.78 5.69 -0.62
N LEU A 152 -11.93 5.01 -0.52
CA LEU A 152 -12.48 4.23 -1.63
C LEU A 152 -12.89 5.13 -2.81
N LEU A 153 -13.55 6.25 -2.53
CA LEU A 153 -13.95 7.21 -3.55
C LEU A 153 -12.74 7.94 -4.15
N ALA A 154 -11.70 8.21 -3.35
CA ALA A 154 -10.45 8.77 -3.85
C ALA A 154 -9.77 7.80 -4.84
N TRP A 155 -9.63 6.51 -4.50
CA TRP A 155 -9.12 5.51 -5.45
C TRP A 155 -10.01 5.41 -6.69
N LYS A 156 -11.33 5.29 -6.52
CA LYS A 156 -12.26 5.17 -7.67
C LYS A 156 -12.08 6.32 -8.66
N ASN A 157 -11.96 7.56 -8.15
CA ASN A 157 -11.87 8.76 -8.98
C ASN A 157 -10.43 9.14 -9.36
N SER A 158 -9.43 8.41 -8.88
CA SER A 158 -8.02 8.72 -9.12
C SER A 158 -7.69 8.73 -10.61
N VAL A 159 -6.97 9.78 -11.02
CA VAL A 159 -6.42 9.90 -12.38
C VAL A 159 -4.90 9.68 -12.37
N THR A 160 -4.28 9.79 -11.20
CA THR A 160 -2.83 9.59 -11.02
C THR A 160 -2.49 8.12 -10.79
N TRP A 161 -3.32 7.39 -10.04
CA TRP A 161 -3.12 5.96 -9.83
C TRP A 161 -3.55 5.17 -11.07
N ASN A 162 -2.60 4.46 -11.67
CA ASN A 162 -2.87 3.55 -12.78
C ASN A 162 -2.72 2.09 -12.34
N ASP A 163 -3.85 1.38 -12.25
CA ASP A 163 -3.90 -0.02 -11.81
C ASP A 163 -3.11 -0.96 -12.74
N LEU A 164 -3.00 -0.63 -14.04
CA LEU A 164 -2.20 -1.40 -15.00
C LEU A 164 -0.70 -1.22 -14.74
N ALA A 165 -0.30 -0.02 -14.32
CA ALA A 165 1.10 0.33 -14.09
C ALA A 165 1.73 -0.37 -12.89
N VAL A 166 0.90 -0.92 -12.02
CA VAL A 166 1.32 -1.55 -10.76
C VAL A 166 1.52 -3.06 -10.94
N LEU A 167 1.12 -3.62 -12.10
CA LEU A 167 1.32 -5.04 -12.40
C LEU A 167 2.82 -5.34 -12.58
N PRO A 168 3.43 -6.16 -11.70
CA PRO A 168 4.88 -6.33 -11.68
C PRO A 168 5.42 -7.06 -12.91
N HIS A 169 4.58 -7.83 -13.61
CA HIS A 169 4.97 -8.60 -14.79
C HIS A 169 4.84 -7.82 -16.10
N ILE A 170 4.28 -6.61 -16.08
CA ILE A 170 4.13 -5.75 -17.26
C ILE A 170 5.14 -4.61 -17.21
N VAL A 171 5.83 -4.40 -18.32
CA VAL A 171 6.79 -3.32 -18.52
C VAL A 171 6.26 -2.42 -19.63
N CYS A 172 6.24 -1.13 -19.35
CA CYS A 172 5.90 -0.08 -20.32
C CYS A 172 7.16 0.77 -20.54
N ASN A 173 7.70 0.74 -21.76
CA ASN A 173 8.93 1.46 -22.13
C ASN A 173 8.65 2.87 -22.68
N THR A 174 7.40 3.33 -22.59
CA THR A 174 6.97 4.67 -23.01
C THR A 174 6.76 5.57 -21.81
N ASP A 175 6.88 6.89 -22.00
CA ASP A 175 6.69 7.87 -20.92
C ASP A 175 5.25 7.91 -20.39
N ALA A 176 4.29 7.45 -21.19
CA ALA A 176 2.88 7.36 -20.83
C ALA A 176 2.37 5.93 -20.99
N TRP A 177 1.54 5.50 -20.04
CA TRP A 177 0.79 4.26 -20.16
C TRP A 177 -0.32 4.39 -21.20
N PRO A 178 -0.60 3.34 -21.99
CA PRO A 178 -1.53 3.43 -23.11
C PRO A 178 -3.01 3.45 -22.68
N ASN A 179 -3.32 3.07 -21.44
CA ASN A 179 -4.66 3.03 -20.92
C ASN A 179 -5.02 4.35 -20.18
N ASP A 180 -6.29 4.76 -20.27
CA ASP A 180 -6.84 5.72 -19.30
C ASP A 180 -7.14 4.96 -18.02
N ALA A 181 -6.42 5.30 -16.94
CA ALA A 181 -6.51 4.60 -15.66
C ALA A 181 -7.95 4.60 -15.10
N ARG A 182 -8.64 5.74 -15.17
CA ARG A 182 -9.98 5.90 -14.61
C ARG A 182 -11.01 5.15 -15.45
N LEU A 183 -10.94 5.24 -16.78
CA LEU A 183 -11.85 4.52 -17.66
C LEU A 183 -11.66 3.00 -17.57
N SER A 184 -10.41 2.53 -17.45
CA SER A 184 -10.10 1.10 -17.27
C SER A 184 -10.72 0.58 -15.96
N ARG A 185 -10.54 1.32 -14.86
CA ARG A 185 -11.14 1.01 -13.57
C ARG A 185 -12.66 1.04 -13.62
N GLN A 186 -13.25 2.06 -14.23
CA GLN A 186 -14.70 2.17 -14.38
C GLN A 186 -15.27 0.98 -15.14
N GLY A 187 -14.60 0.51 -16.21
CA GLY A 187 -15.00 -0.70 -16.93
C GLY A 187 -15.10 -1.93 -16.01
N VAL A 188 -14.10 -2.15 -15.15
CA VAL A 188 -14.16 -3.25 -14.15
C VAL A 188 -15.33 -3.05 -13.18
N LEU A 189 -15.55 -1.83 -12.69
CA LEU A 189 -16.63 -1.53 -11.75
C LEU A 189 -18.03 -1.71 -12.36
N ASP A 190 -18.22 -1.32 -13.62
CA ASP A 190 -19.48 -1.50 -14.36
C ASP A 190 -19.80 -2.99 -14.49
N LEU A 191 -18.79 -3.83 -14.72
CA LEU A 191 -18.93 -5.28 -14.83
C LEU A 191 -19.20 -5.97 -13.48
N LEU A 192 -18.78 -5.35 -12.37
CA LEU A 192 -19.11 -5.81 -11.02
C LEU A 192 -20.53 -5.41 -10.57
N GLN A 193 -21.10 -4.34 -11.14
CA GLN A 193 -22.37 -3.75 -10.69
C GLN A 193 -23.56 -4.73 -10.67
N PRO A 194 -23.72 -5.66 -11.63
CA PRO A 194 -24.83 -6.60 -11.63
C PRO A 194 -24.73 -7.68 -10.53
N LEU A 195 -23.55 -7.85 -9.92
CA LEU A 195 -23.35 -8.88 -8.91
C LEU A 195 -23.98 -8.49 -7.58
N LYS A 196 -24.71 -9.43 -6.97
CA LYS A 196 -25.33 -9.23 -5.66
C LYS A 196 -24.28 -9.24 -4.54
N PRO A 197 -24.26 -8.22 -3.66
CA PRO A 197 -23.48 -8.24 -2.44
C PRO A 197 -23.81 -9.43 -1.52
N GLY A 198 -22.82 -9.89 -0.77
CA GLY A 198 -22.95 -10.99 0.18
C GLY A 198 -22.87 -12.40 -0.42
N LEU A 199 -22.87 -12.55 -1.75
CA LEU A 199 -22.67 -13.84 -2.42
C LEU A 199 -21.22 -14.02 -2.87
N TRP A 200 -20.74 -15.26 -2.84
CA TRP A 200 -19.43 -15.65 -3.37
C TRP A 200 -19.51 -15.89 -4.87
N TRP A 201 -18.53 -15.37 -5.60
CA TRP A 201 -18.40 -15.48 -7.06
C TRP A 201 -17.03 -16.07 -7.40
N ASP A 202 -16.97 -16.93 -8.42
CA ASP A 202 -15.69 -17.43 -8.92
C ASP A 202 -14.97 -16.32 -9.71
N LEU A 203 -13.72 -16.07 -9.36
CA LEU A 203 -12.92 -15.01 -9.97
C LEU A 203 -12.50 -15.36 -11.40
N ASN A 204 -12.24 -16.64 -11.71
CA ASN A 204 -11.87 -17.06 -13.05
C ASN A 204 -13.07 -16.99 -13.99
N ASP A 205 -14.23 -17.49 -13.55
CA ASP A 205 -15.46 -17.42 -14.34
C ASP A 205 -15.84 -15.96 -14.58
N PHE A 206 -15.67 -15.08 -13.59
CA PHE A 206 -15.91 -13.64 -13.76
C PHE A 206 -14.98 -13.04 -14.82
N VAL A 207 -13.68 -13.33 -14.77
CA VAL A 207 -12.70 -12.83 -15.75
C VAL A 207 -12.99 -13.35 -17.16
N GLU A 208 -13.28 -14.65 -17.31
CA GLU A 208 -13.63 -15.23 -18.62
C GLU A 208 -14.98 -14.73 -19.13
N LYS A 209 -15.94 -14.44 -18.24
CA LYS A 209 -17.20 -13.80 -18.61
C LYS A 209 -16.95 -12.43 -19.22
N ILE A 210 -16.12 -11.60 -18.59
CA ILE A 210 -15.74 -10.28 -19.12
C ILE A 210 -15.08 -10.43 -20.48
N ARG A 211 -14.12 -11.36 -20.62
CA ARG A 211 -13.46 -11.63 -21.90
C ARG A 211 -14.45 -11.95 -23.03
N GLN A 212 -15.55 -12.62 -22.72
CA GLN A 212 -16.58 -12.99 -23.69
C GLN A 212 -17.56 -11.85 -24.00
N THR A 213 -17.87 -10.99 -23.03
CA THR A 213 -18.91 -9.95 -23.17
C THR A 213 -18.36 -8.58 -23.54
N ASP A 214 -17.23 -8.18 -22.95
CA ASP A 214 -16.57 -6.90 -23.19
C ASP A 214 -15.03 -7.05 -23.07
N PRO A 215 -14.38 -7.74 -24.02
CA PRO A 215 -12.93 -7.91 -24.01
C PRO A 215 -12.17 -6.60 -24.15
N ALA A 216 -12.81 -5.54 -24.64
CA ALA A 216 -12.20 -4.25 -24.94
C ALA A 216 -12.48 -3.19 -23.84
N PHE A 217 -12.95 -3.58 -22.65
CA PHE A 217 -13.41 -2.63 -21.62
C PHE A 217 -12.42 -1.50 -21.30
N GLN A 218 -11.10 -1.78 -21.35
CA GLN A 218 -10.02 -0.81 -21.14
C GLN A 218 -9.36 -0.27 -22.42
N ARG A 219 -9.74 -0.77 -23.61
CA ARG A 219 -9.10 -0.44 -24.89
C ARG A 219 -10.01 0.45 -25.74
N PRO A 220 -9.66 1.73 -25.94
CA PRO A 220 -10.37 2.58 -26.88
C PRO A 220 -10.43 1.93 -28.27
N GLY A 221 -11.62 1.86 -28.87
CA GLY A 221 -11.83 1.29 -30.21
C GLY A 221 -11.62 -0.22 -30.34
N GLY A 222 -11.34 -0.96 -29.25
CA GLY A 222 -11.12 -2.41 -29.31
C GLY A 222 -9.84 -2.85 -30.02
N ASP A 223 -8.83 -1.98 -30.10
CA ASP A 223 -7.55 -2.28 -30.72
C ASP A 223 -6.60 -2.98 -29.72
N PHE A 224 -6.27 -4.24 -30.03
CA PHE A 224 -5.39 -5.07 -29.19
C PHE A 224 -3.92 -4.99 -29.60
N ASP A 225 -3.59 -4.37 -30.74
CA ASP A 225 -2.27 -4.39 -31.34
C ASP A 225 -1.46 -3.10 -31.12
N SER A 226 -2.12 -2.00 -30.73
CA SER A 226 -1.46 -0.69 -30.56
C SER A 226 -0.71 -0.49 -29.23
N TRP A 227 -0.89 -1.36 -28.24
CA TRP A 227 -0.27 -1.21 -26.93
C TRP A 227 1.12 -1.86 -26.89
N TYR A 228 2.18 -1.04 -26.84
CA TYR A 228 3.58 -1.48 -26.76
C TYR A 228 4.00 -1.92 -25.34
N LEU A 229 3.25 -2.85 -24.76
CA LEU A 229 3.56 -3.45 -23.47
C LEU A 229 4.47 -4.67 -23.65
N GLN A 230 5.35 -4.91 -22.69
CA GLN A 230 6.25 -6.07 -22.67
C GLN A 230 6.09 -6.85 -21.37
N ASN A 231 6.47 -8.12 -21.37
CA ASN A 231 6.75 -8.84 -20.14
C ASN A 231 8.18 -8.56 -19.64
N GLN A 232 8.53 -9.10 -18.46
CA GLN A 232 9.87 -8.95 -17.87
C GLN A 232 11.01 -9.53 -18.74
N SER A 233 10.70 -10.41 -19.68
CA SER A 233 11.67 -10.98 -20.64
C SER A 233 11.82 -10.13 -21.91
N GLY A 234 11.11 -9.00 -22.02
CA GLY A 234 11.13 -8.12 -23.20
C GLY A 234 10.25 -8.58 -24.36
N ILE A 235 9.41 -9.60 -24.15
CA ILE A 235 8.47 -10.09 -25.18
C ILE A 235 7.26 -9.15 -25.21
N PHE A 236 6.90 -8.68 -26.40
CA PHE A 236 5.73 -7.83 -26.62
C PHE A 236 4.42 -8.58 -26.36
N LEU A 237 3.48 -7.90 -25.69
CA LEU A 237 2.16 -8.40 -25.29
C LEU A 237 1.06 -7.83 -26.20
N HIS A 238 1.21 -8.00 -27.52
CA HIS A 238 0.23 -7.53 -28.52
C HIS A 238 -0.85 -8.59 -28.77
N GLY A 239 -1.98 -8.18 -29.35
CA GLY A 239 -3.03 -9.09 -29.76
C GLY A 239 -3.88 -9.64 -28.61
N ILE A 240 -5.04 -10.17 -28.98
CA ILE A 240 -6.05 -10.69 -28.03
C ILE A 240 -5.60 -11.99 -27.34
N GLU A 241 -4.59 -12.67 -27.87
CA GLU A 241 -3.95 -13.84 -27.26
C GLU A 241 -3.30 -13.50 -25.91
N ASN A 242 -2.81 -12.26 -25.75
CA ASN A 242 -2.18 -11.77 -24.52
C ASN A 242 -3.20 -11.14 -23.55
N TRP A 243 -4.50 -11.18 -23.86
CA TRP A 243 -5.56 -10.58 -23.05
C TRP A 243 -5.49 -10.99 -21.58
N ASN A 244 -5.27 -12.27 -21.30
CA ASN A 244 -5.17 -12.75 -19.91
C ASN A 244 -3.95 -12.19 -19.16
N MET A 245 -2.84 -11.92 -19.86
CA MET A 245 -1.62 -11.36 -19.26
C MET A 245 -1.74 -9.86 -18.98
N VAL A 246 -2.63 -9.15 -19.69
CA VAL A 246 -2.81 -7.69 -19.58
C VAL A 246 -4.15 -7.37 -18.91
N ASP A 247 -5.23 -7.52 -19.65
CA ASP A 247 -6.61 -7.19 -19.27
C ASP A 247 -7.13 -8.07 -18.12
N GLY A 248 -6.95 -9.40 -18.24
CA GLY A 248 -7.33 -10.35 -17.19
C GLY A 248 -6.53 -10.15 -15.89
N ALA A 249 -5.25 -9.81 -16.01
CA ALA A 249 -4.39 -9.52 -14.87
C ALA A 249 -4.80 -8.22 -14.16
N LEU A 250 -5.22 -7.20 -14.90
CA LEU A 250 -5.77 -5.96 -14.34
C LEU A 250 -7.03 -6.24 -13.51
N ILE A 251 -8.00 -6.98 -14.05
CA ILE A 251 -9.25 -7.31 -13.33
C ILE A 251 -8.94 -8.01 -12.01
N ARG A 252 -8.05 -9.02 -12.04
CA ARG A 252 -7.63 -9.74 -10.84
C ARG A 252 -6.97 -8.82 -9.84
N SER A 253 -6.04 -7.98 -10.28
CA SER A 253 -5.32 -7.04 -9.43
C SER A 253 -6.25 -6.02 -8.77
N VAL A 254 -7.23 -5.48 -9.50
CA VAL A 254 -8.24 -4.55 -8.95
C VAL A 254 -9.07 -5.22 -7.85
N ILE A 255 -9.51 -6.47 -8.07
CA ILE A 255 -10.33 -7.24 -7.11
C ILE A 255 -9.51 -7.65 -5.88
N THR A 256 -8.34 -8.26 -6.07
CA THR A 256 -7.52 -8.78 -4.97
C THR A 256 -6.68 -7.70 -4.28
N GLY A 257 -6.56 -6.52 -4.90
CA GLY A 257 -5.80 -5.38 -4.42
C GLY A 257 -6.72 -4.28 -3.91
N PRO A 258 -6.84 -3.13 -4.61
CA PRO A 258 -7.56 -1.96 -4.11
C PRO A 258 -8.96 -2.23 -3.56
N LEU A 259 -9.79 -3.04 -4.25
CA LEU A 259 -11.14 -3.33 -3.75
C LEU A 259 -11.13 -4.11 -2.44
N HIS A 260 -10.20 -5.06 -2.28
CA HIS A 260 -10.04 -5.79 -1.02
C HIS A 260 -9.43 -4.90 0.08
N TRP A 261 -8.34 -4.20 -0.23
CA TRP A 261 -7.62 -3.35 0.72
C TRP A 261 -8.49 -2.21 1.27
N LEU A 262 -9.41 -1.69 0.46
CA LEU A 262 -10.33 -0.61 0.81
C LEU A 262 -11.71 -1.12 1.28
N GLY A 263 -11.83 -2.42 1.58
CA GLY A 263 -12.98 -2.97 2.28
C GLY A 263 -14.18 -3.36 1.40
N ALA A 264 -14.12 -3.16 0.09
CA ALA A 264 -15.24 -3.42 -0.83
C ALA A 264 -15.41 -4.91 -1.19
N VAL A 265 -14.35 -5.72 -1.04
CA VAL A 265 -14.33 -7.13 -1.45
C VAL A 265 -13.68 -8.03 -0.40
N ASP A 266 -14.35 -9.11 -0.01
CA ASP A 266 -13.72 -10.25 0.67
C ASP A 266 -13.14 -11.23 -0.36
N LEU A 267 -12.04 -11.90 0.00
CA LEU A 267 -11.36 -12.85 -0.90
C LEU A 267 -11.48 -14.28 -0.37
N GLY A 268 -11.59 -15.22 -1.30
CA GLY A 268 -11.77 -16.63 -1.03
C GLY A 268 -10.73 -17.48 -1.75
N GLN A 269 -10.24 -18.50 -1.05
CA GLN A 269 -9.28 -19.47 -1.57
C GLN A 269 -9.75 -20.90 -1.28
N ASP A 270 -9.86 -21.70 -2.34
CA ASP A 270 -10.03 -23.15 -2.18
C ASP A 270 -8.69 -23.80 -1.79
N SER A 271 -8.77 -24.87 -0.99
CA SER A 271 -7.66 -25.69 -0.48
C SER A 271 -6.66 -26.19 -1.51
N GLN A 272 -7.08 -26.35 -2.76
CA GLN A 272 -6.23 -26.90 -3.83
C GLN A 272 -5.49 -25.81 -4.61
N SER A 273 -5.84 -24.53 -4.40
CA SER A 273 -5.25 -23.41 -5.12
C SER A 273 -4.18 -22.71 -4.30
N ALA A 274 -3.09 -22.29 -4.96
CA ALA A 274 -2.10 -21.39 -4.37
C ALA A 274 -2.50 -19.90 -4.45
N SER A 275 -3.57 -19.58 -5.20
CA SER A 275 -4.05 -18.21 -5.44
C SER A 275 -5.50 -18.03 -5.01
N ILE A 276 -5.90 -16.76 -4.87
CA ILE A 276 -7.31 -16.39 -4.68
C ILE A 276 -8.13 -16.86 -5.87
N THR A 277 -9.25 -17.53 -5.57
CA THR A 277 -10.12 -18.19 -6.56
C THR A 277 -11.51 -17.58 -6.60
N SER A 278 -11.93 -16.90 -5.53
CA SER A 278 -13.27 -16.34 -5.42
C SER A 278 -13.26 -15.00 -4.68
N PHE A 279 -14.35 -14.26 -4.84
CA PHE A 279 -14.53 -12.98 -4.19
C PHE A 279 -16.00 -12.77 -3.80
N ARG A 280 -16.23 -11.90 -2.81
CA ARG A 280 -17.56 -11.50 -2.36
C ARG A 280 -17.61 -9.99 -2.17
N LEU A 281 -18.58 -9.34 -2.81
CA LEU A 281 -18.83 -7.91 -2.59
C LEU A 281 -19.38 -7.68 -1.17
N THR A 282 -18.76 -6.76 -0.42
CA THR A 282 -19.21 -6.38 0.93
C THR A 282 -20.26 -5.26 0.87
N SER A 283 -20.82 -4.86 2.02
CA SER A 283 -21.70 -3.68 2.08
C SER A 283 -20.99 -2.37 1.66
N VAL A 284 -19.66 -2.28 1.83
CA VAL A 284 -18.85 -1.10 1.44
C VAL A 284 -18.84 -0.90 -0.08
N SER A 285 -18.98 -1.97 -0.87
CA SER A 285 -19.03 -1.91 -2.34
C SER A 285 -20.15 -1.02 -2.88
N ALA A 286 -21.23 -0.80 -2.12
CA ALA A 286 -22.31 0.10 -2.51
C ALA A 286 -21.82 1.53 -2.79
N LEU A 287 -20.75 1.98 -2.11
CA LEU A 287 -20.16 3.30 -2.30
C LEU A 287 -19.58 3.51 -3.70
N LEU A 288 -19.25 2.43 -4.42
CA LEU A 288 -18.74 2.50 -5.79
C LEU A 288 -19.81 3.04 -6.75
N TYR A 289 -21.08 2.78 -6.45
CA TYR A 289 -22.23 3.09 -7.31
C TYR A 289 -23.09 4.23 -6.75
N ASP A 290 -23.20 4.34 -5.43
CA ASP A 290 -23.81 5.47 -4.74
C ASP A 290 -22.85 6.03 -3.68
N PRO A 291 -22.19 7.17 -3.93
CA PRO A 291 -21.28 7.82 -2.98
C PRO A 291 -21.92 8.19 -1.64
N LYS A 292 -23.25 8.17 -1.53
CA LYS A 292 -24.02 8.44 -0.31
C LYS A 292 -24.56 7.19 0.35
N ALA A 293 -24.30 5.99 -0.19
CA ALA A 293 -24.77 4.74 0.37
C ALA A 293 -24.41 4.64 1.87
N PRO A 294 -25.33 4.11 2.71
CA PRO A 294 -25.05 3.90 4.12
C PRO A 294 -24.01 2.78 4.25
N VAL A 295 -22.92 3.07 4.93
CA VAL A 295 -21.89 2.10 5.28
C VAL A 295 -21.69 2.17 6.78
N HIS A 296 -21.69 1.00 7.41
CA HIS A 296 -21.38 0.86 8.82
C HIS A 296 -20.13 0.00 8.96
N VAL A 297 -19.05 0.66 9.36
CA VAL A 297 -17.84 0.03 9.88
C VAL A 297 -17.85 0.25 11.39
N GLU A 298 -17.66 -0.83 12.15
CA GLU A 298 -17.60 -0.76 13.60
C GLU A 298 -16.54 0.25 14.06
N GLU A 299 -16.93 1.11 14.99
CA GLU A 299 -16.01 2.08 15.56
C GLU A 299 -15.07 1.41 16.56
N PRO A 300 -13.85 1.94 16.69
CA PRO A 300 -12.87 1.42 17.63
C PRO A 300 -13.31 1.65 19.08
N ASP A 301 -13.59 0.57 19.82
CA ASP A 301 -13.88 0.61 21.26
C ASP A 301 -12.92 -0.30 22.06
N LYS A 302 -11.63 0.03 22.03
CA LYS A 302 -10.59 -0.66 22.81
C LYS A 302 -9.75 0.33 23.59
N ALA A 303 -9.34 -0.09 24.79
CA ALA A 303 -8.45 0.67 25.65
C ALA A 303 -6.99 0.60 25.18
N ILE A 304 -6.26 1.69 25.42
CA ILE A 304 -4.81 1.72 25.30
C ILE A 304 -4.19 1.28 26.63
N VAL A 305 -3.18 0.43 26.53
CA VAL A 305 -2.40 -0.03 27.69
C VAL A 305 -1.05 0.69 27.71
N ILE A 306 -0.77 1.40 28.81
CA ILE A 306 0.55 1.99 29.07
C ILE A 306 1.23 1.17 30.17
N HIS A 307 2.41 0.65 29.88
CA HIS A 307 3.23 -0.08 30.83
C HIS A 307 4.15 0.85 31.61
N SER A 308 4.54 0.45 32.82
CA SER A 308 5.47 1.20 33.68
C SER A 308 6.87 1.37 33.09
N ASP A 309 7.22 0.59 32.08
CA ASP A 309 8.49 0.68 31.33
C ASP A 309 8.44 1.66 30.14
N GLY A 310 7.33 2.39 29.98
CA GLY A 310 7.15 3.37 28.90
C GLY A 310 6.73 2.78 27.55
N ARG A 311 6.39 1.48 27.48
CA ARG A 311 5.68 0.91 26.31
C ARG A 311 4.22 1.34 26.31
N ILE A 312 3.71 1.57 25.10
CA ILE A 312 2.31 1.93 24.84
C ILE A 312 1.80 0.94 23.79
N ILE A 313 0.80 0.14 24.18
CA ILE A 313 0.14 -0.82 23.29
C ILE A 313 -1.18 -0.20 22.84
N VAL A 314 -1.29 0.05 21.55
CA VAL A 314 -2.45 0.67 20.92
C VAL A 314 -3.11 -0.36 20.00
N PRO A 315 -4.22 -1.00 20.43
CA PRO A 315 -5.00 -1.83 19.54
C PRO A 315 -5.51 -1.04 18.33
N ARG A 316 -5.68 -1.71 17.19
CA ARG A 316 -6.33 -1.14 16.00
C ARG A 316 -7.71 -0.56 16.31
N GLY A 317 -8.43 -1.20 17.24
CA GLY A 317 -9.69 -0.72 17.80
C GLY A 317 -9.60 0.53 18.67
N VAL A 318 -8.63 1.43 18.47
CA VAL A 318 -8.56 2.75 19.13
C VAL A 318 -8.86 3.86 18.12
N ASN A 319 -9.45 4.96 18.58
CA ASN A 319 -9.70 6.15 17.76
C ASN A 319 -8.43 6.62 17.00
N GLY A 320 -8.59 6.91 15.71
CA GLY A 320 -7.50 7.28 14.80
C GLY A 320 -6.74 8.53 15.24
N ALA A 321 -7.45 9.56 15.71
CA ALA A 321 -6.85 10.80 16.20
C ALA A 321 -5.97 10.58 17.43
N VAL A 322 -6.41 9.74 18.36
CA VAL A 322 -5.64 9.38 19.56
C VAL A 322 -4.36 8.64 19.17
N ARG A 323 -4.47 7.62 18.32
CA ARG A 323 -3.30 6.87 17.83
C ARG A 323 -2.34 7.77 17.05
N TYR A 324 -2.85 8.67 16.22
CA TYR A 324 -2.06 9.66 15.48
C TYR A 324 -1.22 10.52 16.43
N GLN A 325 -1.79 11.02 17.53
CA GLN A 325 -1.02 11.79 18.52
C GLN A 325 0.07 10.94 19.18
N ILE A 326 -0.25 9.73 19.64
CA ILE A 326 0.72 8.83 20.28
C ILE A 326 1.88 8.51 19.34
N ALA A 327 1.58 8.20 18.08
CA ALA A 327 2.57 7.87 17.08
C ALA A 327 3.56 9.02 16.82
N ARG A 328 3.14 10.28 16.95
CA ARG A 328 3.98 11.46 16.73
C ARG A 328 5.07 11.64 17.79
N PHE A 329 4.76 11.37 19.07
CA PHE A 329 5.72 11.57 20.17
C PHE A 329 6.43 10.28 20.62
N SER A 330 6.16 9.15 19.97
CA SER A 330 6.71 7.85 20.35
C SER A 330 7.67 7.26 19.32
N HIS A 331 8.52 6.35 19.81
CA HIS A 331 9.29 5.43 18.97
C HIS A 331 8.37 4.29 18.55
N TRP A 332 8.53 3.80 17.32
CA TRP A 332 7.69 2.74 16.77
C TRP A 332 8.44 1.43 16.85
N VAL A 333 7.86 0.43 17.50
CA VAL A 333 8.50 -0.85 17.80
C VAL A 333 8.03 -1.92 16.81
N SER A 334 6.72 -2.14 16.72
CA SER A 334 6.11 -3.14 15.84
C SER A 334 4.63 -2.87 15.59
N VAL A 335 4.06 -3.56 14.60
CA VAL A 335 2.62 -3.82 14.50
C VAL A 335 2.42 -5.33 14.37
N GLU A 336 1.78 -5.95 15.36
CA GLU A 336 1.59 -7.39 15.42
C GLU A 336 0.21 -7.71 15.98
N ASN A 337 -0.49 -8.69 15.42
CA ASN A 337 -1.83 -9.10 15.87
C ASN A 337 -2.79 -7.91 16.05
N GLU A 338 -2.79 -6.99 15.07
CA GLU A 338 -3.57 -5.74 15.08
C GLU A 338 -3.30 -4.81 16.27
N LYS A 339 -2.10 -4.85 16.84
CA LYS A 339 -1.66 -3.97 17.92
C LYS A 339 -0.39 -3.23 17.52
N TYR A 340 -0.44 -1.91 17.62
CA TYR A 340 0.73 -1.07 17.45
C TYR A 340 1.47 -0.96 18.78
N GLU A 341 2.75 -1.33 18.78
CA GLU A 341 3.63 -1.13 19.93
C GLU A 341 4.47 0.13 19.72
N TYR A 342 4.32 1.07 20.65
CA TYR A 342 5.11 2.28 20.73
C TYR A 342 5.92 2.32 22.03
N ARG A 343 6.98 3.13 22.04
CA ARG A 343 7.78 3.38 23.24
C ARG A 343 8.13 4.85 23.38
N LEU A 344 7.98 5.39 24.58
CA LEU A 344 8.46 6.73 24.90
C LEU A 344 9.98 6.74 24.94
N THR A 345 10.61 7.69 24.23
CA THR A 345 12.07 7.87 24.27
C THR A 345 12.40 9.37 24.32
N PRO A 346 13.52 9.77 24.94
CA PRO A 346 13.92 11.18 24.97
C PRO A 346 14.01 11.80 23.56
N SER A 347 14.46 11.02 22.56
CA SER A 347 14.61 11.51 21.18
C SER A 347 13.29 11.75 20.45
N THR A 348 12.23 11.00 20.77
CA THR A 348 10.91 11.18 20.15
C THR A 348 10.13 12.27 20.86
N LEU A 349 10.29 12.38 22.18
CA LEU A 349 9.75 13.48 22.98
C LEU A 349 10.37 14.83 22.57
N GLN A 350 11.69 14.85 22.32
CA GLN A 350 12.39 16.05 21.84
C GLN A 350 11.86 16.50 20.47
N ARG A 351 11.72 15.57 19.52
CA ARG A 351 11.11 15.86 18.21
C ARG A 351 9.66 16.33 18.34
N ALA A 352 8.88 15.76 19.26
CA ALA A 352 7.52 16.20 19.51
C ALA A 352 7.48 17.65 20.02
N ARG A 353 8.39 18.03 20.93
CA ARG A 353 8.53 19.40 21.44
C ARG A 353 8.84 20.39 20.33
N GLU A 354 9.73 20.04 19.41
CA GLU A 354 10.06 20.83 18.21
C GLU A 354 8.85 21.02 17.27
N GLN A 355 7.87 20.12 17.34
CA GLN A 355 6.59 20.20 16.61
C GLN A 355 5.46 20.86 17.42
N GLY A 356 5.77 21.54 18.52
CA GLY A 356 4.79 22.23 19.37
C GLY A 356 4.01 21.32 20.34
N LEU A 357 4.39 20.05 20.49
CA LEU A 357 3.80 19.16 21.50
C LEU A 357 4.56 19.32 22.83
N SER A 358 4.02 20.14 23.72
CA SER A 358 4.59 20.34 25.06
C SER A 358 4.48 19.07 25.92
N HIS A 359 5.29 19.00 26.98
CA HIS A 359 5.19 17.95 28.00
C HIS A 359 3.77 17.81 28.57
N GLN A 360 3.12 18.93 28.86
CA GLN A 360 1.75 18.96 29.39
C GLN A 360 0.73 18.42 28.37
N HIS A 361 0.91 18.72 27.08
CA HIS A 361 0.08 18.15 26.02
C HIS A 361 0.23 16.62 25.97
N ILE A 362 1.47 16.11 25.98
CA ILE A 362 1.75 14.67 25.93
C ILE A 362 1.12 13.97 27.14
N ARG A 363 1.34 14.49 28.36
CA ARG A 363 0.74 13.98 29.59
C ARG A 363 -0.79 13.92 29.50
N THR A 364 -1.42 15.01 29.05
CA THR A 364 -2.87 15.10 28.88
C THR A 364 -3.39 14.05 27.90
N VAL A 365 -2.69 13.81 26.79
CA VAL A 365 -3.09 12.76 25.82
C VAL A 365 -3.02 11.40 26.49
N LEU A 366 -1.92 11.07 27.17
CA LEU A 366 -1.77 9.76 27.80
C LEU A 366 -2.79 9.52 28.92
N GLU A 367 -3.06 10.53 29.77
CA GLU A 367 -4.05 10.44 30.85
C GLU A 367 -5.48 10.26 30.34
N LYS A 368 -5.87 10.97 29.26
CA LYS A 368 -7.22 10.86 28.68
C LYS A 368 -7.48 9.54 27.96
N THR A 369 -6.42 8.82 27.63
CA THR A 369 -6.47 7.69 26.71
C THR A 369 -6.43 6.34 27.44
N CYS A 370 -5.95 6.33 28.68
CA CYS A 370 -5.97 5.14 29.52
C CYS A 370 -7.25 5.08 30.36
N GLU A 371 -7.80 3.88 30.49
CA GLU A 371 -8.88 3.61 31.45
C GLU A 371 -8.38 3.66 32.91
N SER A 372 -7.08 3.41 33.11
CA SER A 372 -6.40 3.46 34.40
C SER A 372 -5.52 4.70 34.52
N PRO A 373 -5.23 5.17 35.75
CA PRO A 373 -4.28 6.26 35.96
C PRO A 373 -2.93 5.98 35.30
N LEU A 374 -2.32 7.03 34.75
CA LEU A 374 -0.99 6.94 34.14
C LEU A 374 0.01 6.34 35.15
N PRO A 375 0.80 5.31 34.79
CA PRO A 375 1.75 4.73 35.72
C PRO A 375 2.73 5.77 36.26
N ARG A 376 2.87 5.83 37.59
CA ARG A 376 3.75 6.80 38.28
C ARG A 376 5.18 6.88 37.71
N PRO A 377 5.84 5.76 37.33
CA PRO A 377 7.17 5.83 36.71
C PRO A 377 7.19 6.58 35.38
N VAL A 378 6.12 6.48 34.58
CA VAL A 378 5.98 7.16 33.29
C VAL A 378 5.79 8.66 33.51
N ASP A 379 4.92 9.06 34.45
CA ASP A 379 4.71 10.48 34.79
C ASP A 379 6.00 11.14 35.31
N LEU A 380 6.73 10.44 36.19
CA LEU A 380 8.02 10.88 36.69
C LEU A 380 9.05 11.01 35.55
N ALA A 381 9.10 10.05 34.64
CA ALA A 381 10.02 10.08 33.50
C ALA A 381 9.72 11.25 32.55
N LEU A 382 8.44 11.55 32.28
CA LEU A 382 8.02 12.68 31.47
C LEU A 382 8.41 14.02 32.10
N THR A 383 8.15 14.17 33.41
CA THR A 383 8.51 15.37 34.17
C THR A 383 10.03 15.57 34.18
N ARG A 384 10.77 14.51 34.51
CA ARG A 384 12.24 14.54 34.59
C ARG A 384 12.88 14.84 33.24
N TRP A 385 12.38 14.27 32.15
CA TRP A 385 12.82 14.60 30.79
C TRP A 385 12.50 16.07 30.43
N ALA A 386 11.34 16.59 30.82
CA ALA A 386 10.96 17.97 30.51
C ALA A 386 11.92 18.99 31.15
N GLU A 387 12.42 18.70 32.36
CA GLU A 387 13.36 19.51 33.13
C GLU A 387 14.82 19.34 32.71
N ARG A 388 15.26 18.09 32.49
CA ARG A 388 16.70 17.75 32.35
C ARG A 388 17.10 17.33 30.93
N GLY A 389 16.14 17.14 30.04
CA GLY A 389 16.39 16.62 28.69
C GLY A 389 16.80 15.15 28.70
N THR A 390 17.68 14.77 27.76
CA THR A 390 18.18 13.39 27.64
C THR A 390 19.31 13.15 28.64
N GLU A 391 19.09 12.32 29.66
CA GLU A 391 20.09 12.02 30.69
C GLU A 391 21.04 10.86 30.33
N ALA A 392 20.62 9.93 29.45
CA ALA A 392 21.44 8.78 29.06
C ALA A 392 21.16 8.34 27.60
N ASN A 393 22.17 7.75 26.95
CA ASN A 393 22.04 7.13 25.65
C ASN A 393 22.79 5.79 25.59
N ILE A 394 22.32 4.87 24.75
CA ILE A 394 23.00 3.61 24.44
C ILE A 394 23.42 3.67 22.97
N LYS A 395 24.68 3.32 22.69
CA LYS A 395 25.22 3.26 21.33
C LYS A 395 26.00 1.96 21.16
N GLN A 396 25.83 1.31 20.02
CA GLN A 396 26.58 0.11 19.66
C GLN A 396 27.80 0.47 18.81
N TYR A 397 28.95 -0.08 19.16
CA TYR A 397 30.20 0.09 18.45
C TYR A 397 31.01 -1.20 18.47
N TRP A 398 31.96 -1.33 17.53
CA TRP A 398 33.04 -2.29 17.69
C TRP A 398 34.11 -1.70 18.62
N ILE A 399 34.72 -2.56 19.41
CA ILE A 399 35.79 -2.19 20.31
C ILE A 399 37.08 -2.79 19.77
N LEU A 400 38.04 -1.92 19.41
CA LEU A 400 39.41 -2.33 19.16
C LEU A 400 40.13 -2.41 20.50
N ARG A 401 40.62 -3.61 20.83
CA ARG A 401 41.52 -3.83 21.96
C ARG A 401 42.93 -4.09 21.44
N ALA A 402 43.84 -3.19 21.71
CA ALA A 402 45.27 -3.37 21.47
C ALA A 402 45.88 -4.18 22.62
N GLN A 403 46.98 -4.89 22.33
CA GLN A 403 47.67 -5.68 23.37
C GLN A 403 48.42 -4.81 24.38
N SER A 404 48.88 -3.62 23.97
CA SER A 404 49.59 -2.65 24.81
C SER A 404 49.24 -1.21 24.40
N PRO A 405 49.51 -0.21 25.27
CA PRO A 405 49.29 1.19 24.94
C PRO A 405 50.08 1.66 23.71
N ASP A 406 51.29 1.15 23.54
CA ASP A 406 52.16 1.50 22.41
C ASP A 406 51.55 1.10 21.06
N VAL A 407 50.88 -0.06 21.00
CA VAL A 407 50.20 -0.53 19.79
C VAL A 407 49.06 0.40 19.41
N LEU A 408 48.25 0.82 20.39
CA LEU A 408 47.16 1.76 20.11
C LEU A 408 47.71 3.14 19.70
N GLU A 409 48.78 3.59 20.34
CA GLU A 409 49.42 4.87 20.00
C GLU A 409 50.02 4.86 18.59
N MET A 410 50.65 3.75 18.17
CA MET A 410 51.14 3.59 16.80
C MET A 410 50.00 3.67 15.78
N LEU A 411 48.86 3.02 16.04
CA LEU A 411 47.67 3.12 15.20
C LEU A 411 47.05 4.53 15.23
N ARG A 412 47.11 5.24 16.35
CA ARG A 412 46.60 6.61 16.50
C ARG A 412 47.48 7.65 15.81
N SER A 413 48.80 7.45 15.81
CA SER A 413 49.77 8.39 15.22
C SER A 413 49.66 8.51 13.70
N LYS A 414 49.12 7.47 13.03
CA LYS A 414 49.00 7.44 11.57
C LYS A 414 47.62 7.90 11.12
N LYS A 415 47.58 8.92 10.25
CA LYS A 415 46.33 9.43 9.65
C LYS A 415 45.51 8.35 8.94
N SER A 416 46.18 7.34 8.37
CA SER A 416 45.54 6.22 7.64
C SER A 416 44.61 5.37 8.51
N THR A 417 44.94 5.21 9.80
CA THR A 417 44.23 4.38 10.80
C THR A 417 43.44 5.23 11.79
N ASN A 418 43.98 6.37 12.25
CA ASN A 418 43.35 7.24 13.24
C ASN A 418 41.93 7.71 12.85
N ARG A 419 41.71 7.99 11.56
CA ARG A 419 40.38 8.37 11.03
C ARG A 419 39.26 7.34 11.25
N TYR A 420 39.63 6.10 11.59
CA TYR A 420 38.67 5.03 11.88
C TYR A 420 38.50 4.78 13.39
N LEU A 421 39.37 5.37 14.23
CA LEU A 421 39.26 5.35 15.68
C LEU A 421 38.39 6.53 16.11
N LYS A 422 37.18 6.25 16.59
CA LYS A 422 36.19 7.28 16.93
C LYS A 422 36.50 7.96 18.25
N GLU A 423 36.89 7.19 19.25
CA GLU A 423 37.10 7.62 20.63
C GLU A 423 38.04 6.64 21.34
N ILE A 424 38.90 7.14 22.21
CA ILE A 424 39.81 6.32 23.02
C ILE A 424 39.19 6.17 24.41
N LEU A 425 38.88 4.94 24.81
CA LEU A 425 38.25 4.63 26.10
C LEU A 425 39.29 4.38 27.19
N SER A 426 40.44 3.84 26.80
CA SER A 426 41.57 3.59 27.69
C SER A 426 42.87 3.58 26.88
N PRO A 427 44.06 3.54 27.53
CA PRO A 427 45.33 3.45 26.82
C PRO A 427 45.42 2.28 25.82
N THR A 428 44.61 1.22 25.96
CA THR A 428 44.61 0.04 25.08
C THR A 428 43.32 -0.16 24.30
N THR A 429 42.30 0.67 24.50
CA THR A 429 40.96 0.42 23.96
C THR A 429 40.41 1.61 23.20
N ALA A 430 39.89 1.37 21.99
CA ALA A 430 39.29 2.39 21.14
C ALA A 430 37.97 1.93 20.52
N ILE A 431 37.08 2.89 20.27
CA ILE A 431 35.81 2.69 19.56
C ILE A 431 36.04 2.72 18.05
N VAL A 432 35.45 1.76 17.34
CA VAL A 432 35.45 1.66 15.88
C VAL A 432 34.01 1.54 15.39
N GLN A 433 33.67 2.25 14.31
CA GLN A 433 32.33 2.14 13.71
C GLN A 433 32.14 0.82 12.96
N HIS A 434 30.89 0.31 12.92
CA HIS A 434 30.55 -0.94 12.25
C HIS A 434 31.01 -1.02 10.79
N SER A 435 30.88 0.08 10.04
CA SER A 435 31.28 0.16 8.63
C SER A 435 32.79 0.34 8.41
N ASN A 436 33.56 0.68 9.45
CA ASN A 436 34.95 1.11 9.32
C ASN A 436 35.96 0.06 9.76
N TRP A 437 35.57 -0.96 10.52
CA TRP A 437 36.52 -1.99 10.99
C TRP A 437 37.28 -2.69 9.85
N PRO A 438 36.69 -3.02 8.67
CA PRO A 438 37.45 -3.68 7.60
C PRO A 438 38.50 -2.73 6.99
N LYS A 439 38.16 -1.44 6.90
CA LYS A 439 39.07 -0.40 6.39
C LYS A 439 40.20 -0.13 7.37
N LEU A 440 39.91 -0.16 8.67
CA LEU A 440 40.89 -0.08 9.73
C LEU A 440 41.84 -1.27 9.68
N GLN A 441 41.33 -2.49 9.57
CA GLN A 441 42.12 -3.72 9.47
C GLN A 441 43.09 -3.65 8.27
N ALA A 442 42.59 -3.29 7.07
CA ALA A 442 43.45 -3.14 5.89
C ALA A 442 44.49 -2.03 6.05
N ALA A 443 44.14 -0.92 6.70
CA ALA A 443 45.09 0.17 6.96
C ALA A 443 46.15 -0.21 8.00
N ALA A 444 45.77 -0.96 9.04
CA ALA A 444 46.66 -1.48 10.07
C ALA A 444 47.62 -2.53 9.50
N ALA A 445 47.16 -3.41 8.62
CA ALA A 445 47.99 -4.43 7.97
C ALA A 445 49.12 -3.81 7.14
N ARG A 446 48.87 -2.69 6.44
CA ARG A 446 49.91 -1.92 5.74
C ARG A 446 50.95 -1.29 6.66
N LEU A 447 50.65 -1.19 7.96
CA LEU A 447 51.56 -0.72 9.00
C LEU A 447 52.22 -1.89 9.77
N GLY A 448 51.95 -3.13 9.38
CA GLY A 448 52.49 -4.34 10.03
C GLY A 448 51.63 -4.87 11.19
N PHE A 449 50.43 -4.34 11.41
CA PHE A 449 49.52 -4.82 12.46
C PHE A 449 48.39 -5.65 11.87
N LEU A 450 48.31 -6.92 12.26
CA LEU A 450 47.16 -7.76 11.96
C LEU A 450 46.13 -7.60 13.08
N ILE A 451 44.89 -7.30 12.69
CA ILE A 451 43.77 -7.12 13.60
C ILE A 451 42.76 -8.21 13.29
N ASP A 452 42.34 -8.96 14.29
CA ASP A 452 41.29 -9.97 14.13
C ASP A 452 39.95 -9.31 13.79
N PRO A 453 39.18 -9.85 12.82
CA PRO A 453 37.81 -9.41 12.60
C PRO A 453 36.92 -9.64 13.85
N PRO A 454 35.80 -8.90 13.98
CA PRO A 454 34.80 -9.23 14.97
C PRO A 454 34.33 -10.69 14.84
N GLY A 455 34.28 -11.44 15.95
CA GLY A 455 33.83 -12.85 15.97
C GLY A 455 34.87 -13.90 15.58
N SER A 456 36.15 -13.56 15.46
CA SER A 456 37.22 -14.51 15.05
C SER A 456 37.64 -15.50 16.13
N ASN A 457 37.37 -15.16 17.40
CA ASN A 457 37.76 -15.94 18.59
C ASN A 457 36.55 -16.18 19.52
N GLU A 458 35.32 -16.10 18.99
CA GLU A 458 34.08 -16.47 19.69
C GLU A 458 33.55 -17.83 19.22
#